data_AF-C1GE85-F1
#
_entry.id   AF-C1GE85-F1
#
_cell.length_a   1.000
_cell.length_b   1.000
_cell.length_c   1.000
_cell.angle_alpha   90.00
_cell.angle_beta   90.00
_cell.angle_gamma   90.00
#
_symmetry.space_group_name_H-M   'P 1'
#
loop_
_entity.id
_entity.type
_entity.pdbx_description
1 polymer ?
#
loop_
_entity_poly.entity_id
_entity_poly.type
_entity_poly.pdbx_seq_one_letter_code
_entity_poly.pdbx_strand_id
1 'polypeptide(L)'
;MLCCWAGILDTPHIQRLKPIYSNYTNLRPAHSRLARRGGVIRMQKDVYDTIRAVLIIRLKEIIRRVVILLDGTKYPGKKRKTVNTQDLGNPVYGFE
;
A
#
# COMPACT_ATOMS: atom_id res chain seq x y z
N MET A 1 25.27 -10.13 28.53
CA MET A 1 23.90 -10.11 27.98
C MET A 1 23.66 -8.76 27.33
N LEU A 2 23.64 -8.66 25.99
CA LEU A 2 23.02 -7.57 25.19
C LEU A 2 23.38 -7.61 23.68
N CYS A 3 23.92 -8.72 23.14
CA CYS A 3 24.24 -8.81 21.69
C CYS A 3 23.10 -9.41 20.83
N CYS A 4 21.89 -9.60 21.37
CA CYS A 4 20.85 -10.37 20.67
C CYS A 4 19.88 -9.55 19.80
N TRP A 5 19.99 -8.21 19.78
CA TRP A 5 19.03 -7.35 19.07
C TRP A 5 19.50 -6.87 17.68
N ALA A 6 20.78 -7.05 17.34
CA ALA A 6 21.31 -6.64 16.04
C ALA A 6 20.92 -7.61 14.89
N GLY A 7 20.61 -8.88 15.20
CA GLY A 7 20.42 -9.92 14.17
C GLY A 7 19.03 -9.97 13.50
N ILE A 8 18.05 -9.18 13.96
CA ILE A 8 16.69 -9.23 13.39
C ILE A 8 16.61 -8.45 12.06
N LEU A 9 17.48 -7.46 11.85
CA LEU A 9 17.51 -6.63 10.64
C LEU A 9 18.38 -7.20 9.50
N ASP A 10 19.11 -8.30 9.74
CA ASP A 10 20.08 -8.90 8.81
C ASP A 10 19.68 -10.29 8.27
N THR A 11 18.38 -10.58 8.19
CA THR A 11 17.91 -11.78 7.48
C THR A 11 17.95 -11.58 5.95
N PRO A 12 18.46 -12.55 5.15
CA PRO A 12 18.62 -12.40 3.70
C PRO A 12 17.29 -12.21 2.95
N HIS A 13 16.16 -12.61 3.56
CA HIS A 13 14.82 -12.37 3.01
C HIS A 13 14.42 -10.89 3.04
N ILE A 14 14.88 -10.12 4.04
CA ILE A 14 14.60 -8.67 4.12
C ILE A 14 15.35 -7.91 3.03
N GLN A 15 16.52 -8.40 2.61
CA GLN A 15 17.35 -7.76 1.58
C GLN A 15 16.67 -7.75 0.20
N ARG A 16 15.80 -8.72 -0.10
CA ARG A 16 15.01 -8.79 -1.36
C ARG A 16 13.81 -7.82 -1.37
N LEU A 17 13.36 -7.33 -0.21
CA LEU A 17 12.26 -6.36 -0.07
C LEU A 17 12.74 -4.89 -0.01
N LYS A 18 14.06 -4.66 0.09
CA LYS A 18 14.66 -3.32 0.14
C LYS A 18 14.30 -2.40 -1.05
N PRO A 19 14.16 -2.85 -2.32
CA PRO A 19 13.82 -1.94 -3.41
C PRO A 19 12.35 -1.46 -3.40
N ILE A 20 11.45 -2.13 -2.68
CA ILE A 20 10.02 -1.75 -2.67
C ILE A 20 9.77 -0.56 -1.73
N TYR A 21 10.47 -0.51 -0.58
CA TYR A 21 10.28 0.54 0.44
C TYR A 21 10.99 1.87 0.11
N SER A 22 11.98 1.86 -0.79
CA SER A 22 12.75 3.06 -1.19
C SER A 22 11.93 4.10 -1.97
N ASN A 23 10.87 3.70 -2.68
CA ASN A 23 10.12 4.59 -3.58
C ASN A 23 9.22 5.62 -2.85
N TYR A 24 8.93 5.44 -1.55
CA TYR A 24 7.96 6.27 -0.82
C TYR A 24 8.53 7.58 -0.25
N THR A 25 9.85 7.74 -0.30
CA THR A 25 10.56 8.88 0.30
C THR A 25 10.33 10.19 -0.48
N ASN A 26 10.11 10.12 -1.79
CA ASN A 26 10.06 11.28 -2.69
C ASN A 26 8.64 11.77 -3.09
N LEU A 27 7.60 11.48 -2.29
CA LEU A 27 6.20 11.86 -2.60
C LEU A 27 5.72 13.21 -2.06
N ARG A 28 6.59 14.01 -1.43
CA ARG A 28 6.24 15.34 -0.87
C ARG A 28 5.44 16.23 -1.84
N PRO A 29 5.83 16.42 -3.12
CA PRO A 29 5.05 17.27 -4.03
C PRO A 29 3.67 16.66 -4.36
N ALA A 30 3.55 15.34 -4.45
CA ALA A 30 2.27 14.68 -4.71
C ALA A 30 1.29 14.82 -3.54
N HIS A 31 1.76 14.64 -2.31
CA HIS A 31 0.94 14.85 -1.11
C HIS A 31 0.46 16.30 -1.01
N SER A 32 1.32 17.27 -1.32
CA SER A 32 0.91 18.68 -1.37
C SER A 32 -0.18 18.92 -2.40
N ARG A 33 -0.06 18.39 -3.63
CA ARG A 33 -1.10 18.53 -4.65
C ARG A 33 -2.45 17.95 -4.20
N LEU A 34 -2.45 16.80 -3.55
CA LEU A 34 -3.67 16.19 -3.01
C LEU A 34 -4.28 17.03 -1.88
N ALA A 35 -3.46 17.50 -0.95
CA ALA A 35 -3.91 18.36 0.14
C ALA A 35 -4.51 19.67 -0.37
N ARG A 36 -3.93 20.26 -1.42
CA ARG A 36 -4.50 21.44 -2.09
C ARG A 36 -5.85 21.14 -2.72
N ARG A 37 -6.01 19.99 -3.39
CA ARG A 37 -7.34 19.55 -3.89
C ARG A 37 -8.36 19.37 -2.76
N GLY A 38 -7.90 19.00 -1.57
CA GLY A 38 -8.72 18.93 -0.36
C GLY A 38 -8.89 20.27 0.38
N GLY A 39 -8.45 21.41 -0.17
CA GLY A 39 -8.61 22.73 0.44
C GLY A 39 -7.62 23.08 1.57
N VAL A 40 -6.57 22.29 1.75
CA VAL A 40 -5.57 22.52 2.82
C VAL A 40 -4.63 23.67 2.44
N ILE A 41 -4.58 24.72 3.27
CA ILE A 41 -3.77 25.93 3.00
C ILE A 41 -2.33 25.84 3.55
N ARG A 42 -2.14 25.22 4.72
CA ARG A 42 -0.82 25.04 5.34
C ARG A 42 -0.71 23.61 5.90
N MET A 43 0.49 23.05 5.83
CA MET A 43 0.78 21.71 6.35
C MET A 43 2.09 21.71 7.13
N GLN A 44 2.09 20.98 8.24
CA GLN A 44 3.29 20.69 9.02
C GLN A 44 4.09 19.53 8.40
N LYS A 45 5.40 19.49 8.66
CA LYS A 45 6.32 18.48 8.12
C LYS A 45 5.95 17.06 8.58
N ASP A 46 5.49 16.89 9.80
CA ASP A 46 5.22 15.57 10.38
C ASP A 46 3.99 14.89 9.74
N VAL A 47 3.11 15.68 9.14
CA VAL A 47 1.93 15.19 8.41
C VAL A 47 2.34 14.32 7.21
N TYR A 48 3.50 14.56 6.61
CA TYR A 48 3.98 13.76 5.47
C TYR A 48 4.23 12.29 5.85
N ASP A 49 4.73 12.02 7.06
CA ASP A 49 5.00 10.66 7.51
C ASP A 49 3.69 9.94 7.89
N THR A 50 2.77 10.66 8.52
CA THR A 50 1.42 10.15 8.83
C THR A 50 0.65 9.78 7.55
N ILE A 51 0.68 10.61 6.51
CA ILE A 51 0.03 10.32 5.22
C ILE A 51 0.59 9.01 4.63
N ARG A 52 1.91 8.81 4.65
CA ARG A 52 2.53 7.57 4.14
C ARG A 52 2.03 6.34 4.91
N ALA A 53 1.98 6.42 6.24
CA ALA A 53 1.48 5.32 7.07
C ALA A 53 0.02 4.98 6.76
N VAL A 54 -0.85 5.98 6.66
CA VAL A 54 -2.29 5.80 6.34
C VAL A 54 -2.47 5.17 4.95
N LEU A 55 -1.73 5.64 3.94
CA LEU A 55 -1.78 5.09 2.58
C LEU A 55 -1.42 3.61 2.56
N ILE A 56 -0.35 3.22 3.26
CA ILE A 56 0.07 1.81 3.33
C ILE A 56 -0.98 0.95 4.02
N ILE A 57 -1.60 1.44 5.10
CA ILE A 57 -2.67 0.70 5.81
C ILE A 57 -3.85 0.47 4.89
N ARG A 58 -4.32 1.51 4.19
CA ARG A 58 -5.46 1.42 3.26
C ARG A 58 -5.18 0.51 2.07
N LEU A 59 -4.00 0.61 1.46
CA LEU A 59 -3.61 -0.26 0.34
C LEU A 59 -3.53 -1.72 0.78
N LYS A 60 -2.96 -2.01 1.96
CA LYS A 60 -2.94 -3.37 2.52
C LYS A 60 -4.36 -3.90 2.75
N GLU A 61 -5.28 -3.07 3.22
CA GLU A 61 -6.68 -3.46 3.42
C GLU A 61 -7.38 -3.80 2.10
N ILE A 62 -7.25 -2.96 1.07
CA ILE A 62 -7.85 -3.19 -0.24
C ILE A 62 -7.30 -4.47 -0.88
N ILE A 63 -5.97 -4.65 -0.88
CA ILE A 63 -5.33 -5.83 -1.47
C ILE A 63 -5.78 -7.11 -0.75
N ARG A 64 -5.89 -7.10 0.59
CA ARG A 64 -6.41 -8.25 1.35
C ARG A 64 -7.82 -8.63 0.91
N ARG A 65 -8.73 -7.65 0.74
CA ARG A 65 -10.10 -7.90 0.28
C ARG A 65 -10.11 -8.50 -1.13
N VAL A 66 -9.31 -7.96 -2.04
CA VAL A 66 -9.18 -8.47 -3.42
C VAL A 66 -8.65 -9.90 -3.43
N VAL A 67 -7.61 -10.20 -2.65
CA VAL A 67 -7.04 -11.56 -2.57
C VAL A 67 -8.06 -12.56 -2.03
N ILE A 68 -8.80 -12.21 -0.97
CA ILE A 68 -9.88 -13.06 -0.44
C ILE A 68 -10.95 -13.33 -1.50
N LEU A 69 -11.29 -12.33 -2.32
CA LEU A 69 -12.24 -12.48 -3.41
C LEU A 69 -11.72 -13.39 -4.54
N LEU A 70 -10.43 -13.31 -4.86
CA LEU A 70 -9.78 -14.15 -5.88
C LEU A 70 -9.58 -15.60 -5.42
N ASP A 71 -9.32 -15.80 -4.13
CA ASP A 71 -9.26 -17.12 -3.49
C ASP A 71 -10.67 -17.67 -3.17
N GLY A 72 -11.71 -16.82 -3.28
CA GLY A 72 -13.10 -17.08 -2.92
C GLY A 72 -13.89 -17.93 -3.91
N THR A 73 -14.91 -18.60 -3.38
CA THR A 73 -15.60 -19.81 -3.90
C THR A 73 -16.56 -19.63 -5.08
N LYS A 74 -16.65 -18.44 -5.71
CA LYS A 74 -17.72 -18.15 -6.68
C LYS A 74 -17.66 -19.01 -7.96
N TYR A 75 -16.49 -19.57 -8.30
CA TYR A 75 -16.32 -20.63 -9.31
C TYR A 75 -15.11 -21.53 -8.95
N PRO A 76 -15.30 -22.78 -8.51
CA PRO A 76 -14.21 -23.67 -8.06
C PRO A 76 -13.18 -24.06 -9.14
N GLY A 77 -13.38 -23.65 -10.40
CA GLY A 77 -12.51 -23.98 -11.54
C GLY A 77 -11.53 -22.88 -11.99
N LYS A 78 -11.56 -21.67 -11.43
CA LYS A 78 -10.66 -20.57 -11.85
C LYS A 78 -10.08 -19.81 -10.65
N LYS A 79 -9.09 -20.41 -9.98
CA LYS A 79 -8.16 -19.65 -9.12
C LYS A 79 -7.36 -18.69 -10.01
N ARG A 80 -7.80 -17.44 -10.12
CA ARG A 80 -7.16 -16.41 -10.96
C ARG A 80 -6.00 -15.80 -10.17
N LYS A 81 -4.84 -15.67 -10.83
CA LYS A 81 -3.65 -15.01 -10.27
C LYS A 81 -3.55 -13.53 -10.68
N THR A 82 -4.39 -13.10 -11.61
CA THR A 82 -4.42 -11.73 -12.14
C THR A 82 -5.60 -10.98 -11.54
N VAL A 83 -5.33 -9.78 -11.00
CA VAL A 83 -6.35 -8.85 -10.48
C VAL A 83 -6.93 -8.05 -11.64
N ASN A 84 -8.27 -8.01 -11.73
CA ASN A 84 -8.98 -7.15 -12.68
C ASN A 84 -9.61 -5.95 -11.95
N THR A 85 -9.92 -4.89 -12.69
CA THR A 85 -10.54 -3.67 -12.13
C THR A 85 -11.90 -3.96 -11.47
N GLN A 86 -12.62 -4.96 -11.97
CA GLN A 86 -13.91 -5.43 -11.44
C GLN A 86 -13.82 -5.97 -9.99
N ASP A 87 -12.64 -6.41 -9.55
CA ASP A 87 -12.44 -7.00 -8.23
C ASP A 87 -12.32 -5.92 -7.11
N LEU A 88 -12.24 -4.63 -7.46
CA LEU A 88 -12.01 -3.52 -6.51
C LEU A 88 -13.27 -3.08 -5.75
N GLY A 89 -14.46 -3.53 -6.13
CA GLY A 89 -15.72 -3.35 -5.40
C GLY A 89 -16.29 -1.92 -5.34
N ASN A 90 -15.48 -0.89 -5.60
CA ASN A 90 -15.95 0.47 -5.79
C ASN A 90 -16.27 0.68 -7.27
N PRO A 91 -17.49 1.14 -7.62
CA PRO A 91 -17.80 1.49 -9.00
C PRO A 91 -16.95 2.71 -9.40
N VAL A 92 -15.90 2.46 -10.16
CA VAL A 92 -15.10 3.51 -10.81
C VAL A 92 -15.55 3.57 -12.25
N TYR A 93 -16.29 4.61 -12.61
CA TYR A 93 -16.74 4.82 -13.97
C TYR A 93 -15.54 5.02 -14.91
N GLY A 94 -15.62 4.46 -16.13
CA GLY A 94 -14.57 4.56 -17.15
C GLY A 94 -13.47 3.50 -17.03
N PHE A 95 -13.66 2.48 -16.19
CA PHE A 95 -12.80 1.31 -16.11
C PHE A 95 -13.64 0.05 -16.37
N GLU A 96 -13.93 -0.21 -17.64
CA GLU A 96 -14.54 -1.46 -18.12
C GLU A 96 -13.48 -2.49 -18.49
#